data_AF-A0A7X1DSL4-F1
#
_entry.id   AF-A0A7X1DSL4-F1
#
_cell.length_a   1.000
_cell.length_b   1.000
_cell.length_c   1.000
_cell.angle_alpha   90.00
_cell.angle_beta   90.00
_cell.angle_gamma   90.00
#
_symmetry.space_group_name_H-M   'P 1'
#
loop_
_entity.id
_entity.type
_entity.pdbx_description
1 polymer ?
#
loop_
_entity_poly.entity_id
_entity_poly.type
_entity_poly.pdbx_seq_one_letter_code
_entity_poly.pdbx_strand_id
1 'polypeptide(L)'
;MSKNIQEYTDPDAMLTELNARSHGKYFLCTCPQCQQQEAYMYKTNMNVIFCNRQNECGETTRVLYTEKESTEALKENYGKKSTSKKWLSKQEKEELRVLTANMRYFTDELGFFDIDKGKNYRGISRGVYQSHLLITPDLEFGTRLLDAFPGIMRRYGRSEESRQRFENRDVVIPFYDEKGQVDRLLLRSTSPDVVYSKENPKELHCVVQYQKDEVKNYQHNINYSQDSPILITESLLNALSVKELDHDVEFIAATGVNHVRQMQAYIQSNSALFKERGAILAFDPDKAGVKAQEKLHALFEKQEIPFEDFPYPDTERDLNDLLQDDPQIFREIWEKVQNECQERVNEPERVLNLAYDEMASFLMNEYEGNVESFEEAKTAILEEVKEKNKVSLAYTDFSFEGQEEEYDIQVRLDLNSMELIQEVSAQHGNYTIVAKQFESERDLLDSAKNFDFAELTSVSEELLQEKMEEKNRQPIFYNNPSLSQDGR
;
A
#
# COMPACT_ATOMS: atom_id res chain seq x y z
N MET A 1 -7.72 13.47 9.86
CA MET A 1 -8.92 13.23 9.03
C MET A 1 -10.03 14.18 9.49
N SER A 2 -10.52 15.04 8.60
CA SER A 2 -11.67 15.90 8.86
C SER A 2 -12.89 15.02 9.16
N LYS A 3 -13.64 15.35 10.23
CA LYS A 3 -14.88 14.63 10.53
C LYS A 3 -15.89 15.00 9.44
N ASN A 4 -16.30 14.05 8.61
CA ASN A 4 -17.30 14.26 7.58
C ASN A 4 -18.68 14.44 8.26
N ILE A 5 -19.04 15.68 8.54
CA ILE A 5 -20.24 16.07 9.29
C ILE A 5 -21.21 16.72 8.31
N GLN A 6 -22.48 16.30 8.35
CA GLN A 6 -23.54 16.85 7.53
C GLN A 6 -24.70 17.31 8.40
N GLU A 7 -25.24 18.48 8.07
CA GLU A 7 -26.29 19.12 8.82
C GLU A 7 -27.62 18.98 8.09
N TYR A 8 -28.66 18.62 8.83
CA TYR A 8 -30.04 18.55 8.34
C TYR A 8 -30.96 19.30 9.31
N THR A 9 -32.11 19.75 8.82
CA THR A 9 -33.10 20.45 9.66
C THR A 9 -33.64 19.54 10.76
N ASP A 10 -34.15 18.38 10.34
CA ASP A 10 -34.71 17.32 11.19
C ASP A 10 -34.53 15.96 10.48
N PRO A 11 -34.86 14.83 11.13
CA PRO A 11 -34.68 13.53 10.48
C PRO A 11 -35.65 13.22 9.36
N ASP A 12 -36.85 13.76 9.34
CA ASP A 12 -37.78 13.50 8.24
C ASP A 12 -37.26 14.18 6.96
N ALA A 13 -36.71 15.39 7.09
CA ALA A 13 -35.97 16.07 6.03
C ALA A 13 -34.77 15.24 5.57
N MET A 14 -33.95 14.74 6.51
CA MET A 14 -32.80 13.87 6.20
C MET A 14 -33.23 12.57 5.48
N LEU A 15 -34.23 11.87 5.98
CA LEU A 15 -34.72 10.62 5.39
C LEU A 15 -35.29 10.85 3.99
N THR A 16 -35.96 11.98 3.77
CA THR A 16 -36.47 12.38 2.46
C THR A 16 -35.33 12.69 1.49
N GLU A 17 -34.39 13.54 1.89
CA GLU A 17 -33.25 13.94 1.05
C GLU A 17 -32.36 12.75 0.67
N LEU A 18 -32.14 11.84 1.62
CA LEU A 18 -31.34 10.64 1.40
C LEU A 18 -32.14 9.48 0.78
N ASN A 19 -33.37 9.71 0.30
CA ASN A 19 -34.22 8.68 -0.31
C ASN A 19 -34.31 7.39 0.52
N ALA A 20 -34.44 7.55 1.84
CA ALA A 20 -34.30 6.47 2.80
C ALA A 20 -35.51 5.52 2.78
N ARG A 21 -35.23 4.22 2.71
CA ARG A 21 -36.22 3.14 2.73
C ARG A 21 -36.04 2.27 3.96
N SER A 22 -37.12 2.06 4.71
CA SER A 22 -37.09 1.23 5.92
C SER A 22 -36.79 -0.23 5.58
N HIS A 23 -35.77 -0.82 6.21
CA HIS A 23 -35.38 -2.21 6.05
C HIS A 23 -35.05 -2.86 7.40
N GLY A 24 -36.03 -3.53 8.02
CA GLY A 24 -35.85 -4.17 9.33
C GLY A 24 -35.39 -3.18 10.41
N LYS A 25 -34.15 -3.34 10.90
CA LYS A 25 -33.54 -2.52 11.97
C LYS A 25 -32.83 -1.25 11.49
N TYR A 26 -32.72 -1.03 10.18
CA TYR A 26 -32.03 0.12 9.59
C TYR A 26 -32.85 0.75 8.46
N PHE A 27 -32.41 1.90 7.98
CA PHE A 27 -32.84 2.49 6.71
C PHE A 27 -31.74 2.27 5.67
N LEU A 28 -32.11 1.84 4.47
CA LEU A 28 -31.25 1.88 3.29
C LEU A 28 -31.42 3.26 2.64
N CYS A 29 -30.34 3.98 2.37
CA CYS A 29 -30.36 5.37 1.96
C CYS A 29 -29.23 5.68 0.98
N THR A 30 -29.32 6.85 0.35
CA THR A 30 -28.26 7.40 -0.49
C THR A 30 -27.09 7.86 0.38
N CYS A 31 -25.87 7.48 0.01
CA CYS A 31 -24.67 7.97 0.67
C CYS A 31 -24.48 9.45 0.33
N PRO A 32 -24.37 10.36 1.31
CA PRO A 32 -24.21 11.77 0.98
C PRO A 32 -22.86 12.11 0.32
N GLN A 33 -21.87 11.23 0.45
CA GLN A 33 -20.53 11.44 -0.09
C GLN A 33 -20.40 10.95 -1.53
N CYS A 34 -20.78 9.69 -1.80
CA CYS A 34 -20.68 9.13 -3.15
C CYS A 34 -22.01 9.07 -3.92
N GLN A 35 -23.10 9.55 -3.33
CA GLN A 35 -24.44 9.66 -3.93
C GLN A 35 -25.06 8.34 -4.43
N GLN A 36 -24.53 7.19 -3.99
CA GLN A 36 -25.07 5.87 -4.32
C GLN A 36 -26.07 5.37 -3.27
N GLN A 37 -27.13 4.68 -3.73
CA GLN A 37 -28.23 4.17 -2.90
C GLN A 37 -27.90 2.83 -2.20
N GLU A 38 -26.76 2.78 -1.53
CA GLU A 38 -26.25 1.59 -0.85
C GLU A 38 -25.79 1.89 0.58
N ALA A 39 -25.91 3.14 1.04
CA ALA A 39 -25.64 3.48 2.42
C ALA A 39 -26.76 2.98 3.33
N TYR A 40 -26.45 2.88 4.61
CA TYR A 40 -27.43 2.56 5.62
C TYR A 40 -27.22 3.37 6.89
N MET A 41 -28.30 3.59 7.61
CA MET A 41 -28.29 4.18 8.94
C MET A 41 -29.19 3.36 9.85
N TYR A 42 -28.77 3.12 11.09
CA TYR A 42 -29.60 2.34 12.01
C TYR A 42 -30.77 3.18 12.52
N LYS A 43 -31.97 2.59 12.61
CA LYS A 43 -33.14 3.26 13.21
C LYS A 43 -32.89 3.66 14.67
N THR A 44 -32.00 2.94 15.34
CA THR A 44 -31.58 3.20 16.71
C THR A 44 -30.49 4.26 16.84
N ASN A 45 -29.82 4.64 15.75
CA ASN A 45 -28.78 5.67 15.71
C ASN A 45 -28.72 6.31 14.31
N MET A 46 -29.60 7.28 14.08
CA MET A 46 -29.69 8.01 12.81
C MET A 46 -28.63 9.10 12.67
N ASN A 47 -27.79 9.30 13.70
CA ASN A 47 -26.74 10.32 13.68
C ASN A 47 -25.50 9.88 12.88
N VAL A 48 -25.52 8.68 12.32
CA VAL A 48 -24.39 8.09 11.60
C VAL A 48 -24.91 7.33 10.39
N ILE A 49 -24.36 7.66 9.23
CA ILE A 49 -24.62 7.01 7.95
C ILE A 49 -23.36 6.23 7.56
N PHE A 50 -23.53 4.96 7.23
CA PHE A 50 -22.45 4.08 6.81
C PHE A 50 -22.62 3.75 5.32
N CYS A 51 -21.60 4.04 4.51
CA CYS A 51 -21.61 3.59 3.13
C CYS A 51 -21.22 2.11 3.03
N ASN A 52 -22.06 1.24 2.45
CA ASN A 52 -21.69 -0.17 2.24
C ASN A 52 -20.65 -0.38 1.13
N ARG A 53 -20.40 0.63 0.29
CA ARG A 53 -19.37 0.59 -0.75
C ARG A 53 -17.98 0.73 -0.15
N GLN A 54 -17.59 -0.17 0.75
CA GLN A 54 -16.36 -0.10 1.55
C GLN A 54 -15.09 0.07 0.72
N ASN A 55 -15.10 -0.48 -0.50
CA ASN A 55 -14.00 -0.40 -1.45
C ASN A 55 -14.04 0.82 -2.40
N GLU A 56 -15.07 1.66 -2.35
CA GLU A 56 -15.18 2.85 -3.22
C GLU A 56 -15.34 4.12 -2.39
N CYS A 57 -16.26 4.11 -1.44
CA CYS A 57 -16.52 5.22 -0.55
C CYS A 57 -16.23 4.81 0.89
N GLY A 58 -16.93 3.80 1.42
CA GLY A 58 -16.76 3.28 2.79
C GLY A 58 -16.92 4.30 3.92
N GLU A 59 -17.29 5.53 3.57
CA GLU A 59 -17.27 6.68 4.46
C GLU A 59 -18.36 6.56 5.53
N THR A 60 -18.00 7.03 6.73
CA THR A 60 -18.93 7.15 7.85
C THR A 60 -19.25 8.61 8.07
N THR A 61 -20.43 9.04 7.61
CA THR A 61 -20.88 10.43 7.73
C THR A 61 -21.61 10.62 9.06
N ARG A 62 -21.21 11.65 9.81
CA ARG A 62 -21.91 12.06 11.04
C ARG A 62 -22.97 13.09 10.71
N VAL A 63 -24.13 12.96 11.32
CA VAL A 63 -25.28 13.82 11.09
C VAL A 63 -25.49 14.71 12.30
N LEU A 64 -25.69 16.02 12.06
CA LEU A 64 -26.14 16.98 13.06
C LEU A 64 -27.51 17.53 12.65
N TYR A 65 -28.39 17.75 13.62
CA TYR A 65 -29.69 18.37 13.41
C TYR A 65 -29.69 19.80 13.93
N THR A 66 -30.19 20.74 13.13
CA THR A 66 -30.18 22.17 13.47
C THR A 66 -31.37 22.56 14.37
N GLU A 67 -32.50 21.86 14.31
CA GLU A 67 -33.62 22.07 15.23
C GLU A 67 -33.47 21.24 16.52
N LYS A 68 -33.29 21.94 17.66
CA LYS A 68 -33.01 21.34 18.98
C LYS A 68 -34.16 20.56 19.60
N GLU A 69 -35.42 20.73 19.15
CA GLU A 69 -36.60 20.09 19.75
C GLU A 69 -36.86 18.65 19.26
N SER A 70 -36.18 18.16 18.24
CA SER A 70 -36.52 16.87 17.63
C SER A 70 -35.94 15.65 18.38
N THR A 71 -34.83 15.78 19.11
CA THR A 71 -34.06 14.59 19.59
C THR A 71 -34.75 13.73 20.64
N GLU A 72 -35.83 14.20 21.27
CA GLU A 72 -36.58 13.46 22.30
C GLU A 72 -37.80 12.74 21.71
N ALA A 73 -38.59 13.40 20.86
CA ALA A 73 -39.70 12.79 20.12
C ALA A 73 -39.23 11.70 19.12
N LEU A 74 -38.04 11.85 18.54
CA LEU A 74 -37.41 10.86 17.65
C LEU A 74 -37.05 9.54 18.35
N LYS A 75 -36.59 9.63 19.60
CA LYS A 75 -36.29 8.45 20.42
C LYS A 75 -37.57 7.70 20.78
N GLU A 76 -38.68 8.42 20.95
CA GLU A 76 -39.97 7.83 21.28
C GLU A 76 -40.65 7.19 20.07
N ASN A 77 -40.54 7.80 18.88
CA ASN A 77 -41.15 7.29 17.64
C ASN A 77 -40.38 6.13 16.98
N TYR A 78 -39.05 6.07 17.11
CA TYR A 78 -38.22 5.06 16.42
C TYR A 78 -37.18 4.34 17.30
N GLY A 79 -36.99 4.76 18.56
CA GLY A 79 -35.87 4.34 19.39
C GLY A 79 -36.23 3.48 20.61
N LYS A 80 -35.92 2.17 20.58
CA LYS A 80 -35.59 1.47 21.83
C LYS A 80 -34.08 1.57 22.11
N LYS A 81 -33.78 2.34 23.17
CA LYS A 81 -32.51 2.55 23.89
C LYS A 81 -31.31 3.12 23.10
N SER A 82 -31.05 4.39 23.41
CA SER A 82 -29.82 5.18 23.23
C SER A 82 -28.52 4.36 23.33
N THR A 83 -27.68 4.46 22.30
CA THR A 83 -26.26 4.10 22.35
C THR A 83 -25.42 5.36 22.59
N SER A 84 -25.07 5.63 23.85
CA SER A 84 -23.77 6.24 24.12
C SER A 84 -22.69 5.33 23.51
N LYS A 85 -21.58 5.88 23.00
CA LYS A 85 -20.40 5.08 22.63
C LYS A 85 -20.02 4.24 23.85
N LYS A 86 -20.40 2.96 23.84
CA LYS A 86 -20.20 2.06 24.99
C LYS A 86 -18.74 1.66 24.98
N TRP A 87 -17.94 2.38 25.77
CA TRP A 87 -16.64 1.91 26.20
C TRP A 87 -16.76 0.51 26.81
N LEU A 88 -15.73 -0.31 26.66
CA LEU A 88 -15.63 -1.56 27.39
C LEU A 88 -15.65 -1.27 28.89
N SER A 89 -16.51 -1.98 29.62
CA SER A 89 -16.51 -1.99 31.08
C SER A 89 -15.19 -2.55 31.63
N LYS A 90 -14.94 -2.40 32.94
CA LYS A 90 -13.75 -2.96 33.59
C LYS A 90 -13.66 -4.49 33.39
N GLN A 91 -14.80 -5.18 33.50
CA GLN A 91 -14.88 -6.62 33.27
C GLN A 91 -14.54 -6.97 31.81
N GLU A 92 -15.10 -6.24 30.85
CA GLU A 92 -14.85 -6.51 29.42
C GLU A 92 -13.40 -6.24 29.00
N LYS A 93 -12.75 -5.24 29.62
CA LYS A 93 -11.32 -5.01 29.43
C LYS A 93 -10.49 -6.18 29.96
N GLU A 94 -10.89 -6.78 31.07
CA GLU A 94 -10.22 -7.96 31.62
C GLU A 94 -10.46 -9.21 30.76
N GLU A 95 -11.70 -9.43 30.29
CA GLU A 95 -12.02 -10.47 29.32
C GLU A 95 -11.19 -10.34 28.05
N LEU A 96 -11.07 -9.12 27.50
CA LEU A 96 -10.23 -8.82 26.34
C LEU A 96 -8.75 -9.12 26.62
N ARG A 97 -8.24 -8.77 27.80
CA ARG A 97 -6.86 -9.04 28.21
C ARG A 97 -6.59 -10.54 28.26
N VAL A 98 -7.49 -11.31 28.86
CA VAL A 98 -7.39 -12.77 28.97
C VAL A 98 -7.49 -13.42 27.59
N LEU A 99 -8.46 -13.02 26.77
CA LEU A 99 -8.58 -13.51 25.40
C LEU A 99 -7.32 -13.23 24.59
N THR A 100 -6.79 -12.01 24.68
CA THR A 100 -5.54 -11.63 23.98
C THR A 100 -4.37 -12.48 24.43
N ALA A 101 -4.18 -12.67 25.74
CA ALA A 101 -3.11 -13.50 26.27
C ALA A 101 -3.22 -14.96 25.79
N ASN A 102 -4.44 -15.51 25.77
CA ASN A 102 -4.68 -16.87 25.28
C ASN A 102 -4.38 -16.99 23.78
N MET A 103 -4.85 -16.06 22.95
CA MET A 103 -4.58 -16.12 21.51
C MET A 103 -3.08 -16.00 21.22
N ARG A 104 -2.39 -15.06 21.88
CA ARG A 104 -0.93 -14.89 21.77
C ARG A 104 -0.15 -16.10 22.24
N TYR A 105 -0.57 -16.76 23.31
CA TYR A 105 0.11 -17.98 23.76
C TYR A 105 0.21 -19.03 22.66
N PHE A 106 -0.80 -19.12 21.77
CA PHE A 106 -0.76 -20.03 20.62
C PHE A 106 -0.07 -19.42 19.40
N THR A 107 -0.37 -18.16 19.04
CA THR A 107 0.18 -17.53 17.83
C THR A 107 1.62 -17.03 17.97
N ASP A 108 2.12 -16.87 19.20
CA ASP A 108 3.53 -16.59 19.46
C ASP A 108 4.30 -17.92 19.67
N GLU A 109 3.70 -19.05 19.28
CA GLU A 109 4.28 -20.41 19.29
C GLU A 109 4.71 -20.93 20.68
N LEU A 110 4.21 -20.32 21.75
CA LEU A 110 4.49 -20.73 23.13
C LEU A 110 3.69 -21.97 23.56
N GLY A 111 2.62 -22.31 22.82
CA GLY A 111 1.81 -23.49 23.05
C GLY A 111 1.15 -24.01 21.78
N PHE A 112 0.83 -25.31 21.80
CA PHE A 112 0.09 -25.98 20.74
C PHE A 112 -0.76 -27.10 21.33
N PHE A 113 -1.78 -27.51 20.57
CA PHE A 113 -2.49 -28.74 20.85
C PHE A 113 -1.78 -29.90 20.15
N ASP A 114 -1.28 -30.87 20.91
CA ASP A 114 -0.67 -32.07 20.36
C ASP A 114 -1.76 -33.06 19.91
N ILE A 115 -2.40 -32.73 18.79
CA ILE A 115 -3.50 -33.49 18.20
C ILE A 115 -3.26 -33.71 16.70
N ASP A 116 -3.71 -34.84 16.17
CA ASP A 116 -3.58 -35.17 14.74
C ASP A 116 -4.35 -34.17 13.85
N LYS A 117 -5.53 -33.73 14.30
CA LYS A 117 -6.43 -32.80 13.60
C LYS A 117 -5.75 -31.50 13.16
N GLY A 118 -4.75 -31.03 13.91
CA GLY A 118 -4.00 -29.81 13.62
C GLY A 118 -2.65 -30.07 12.95
N LYS A 119 -2.28 -31.29 12.55
CA LYS A 119 -0.97 -31.51 11.91
C LYS A 119 -0.89 -30.87 10.52
N ASN A 120 -1.97 -30.93 9.77
CA ASN A 120 -2.14 -30.31 8.48
C ASN A 120 -3.55 -29.72 8.38
N TYR A 121 -3.68 -28.57 7.74
CA TYR A 121 -4.96 -27.94 7.45
C TYR A 121 -4.96 -27.42 6.03
N ARG A 122 -5.76 -28.06 5.16
CA ARG A 122 -5.90 -27.70 3.74
C ARG A 122 -4.57 -27.66 3.00
N GLY A 123 -3.73 -28.67 3.21
CA GLY A 123 -2.39 -28.73 2.64
C GLY A 123 -1.33 -27.97 3.43
N ILE A 124 -1.70 -27.07 4.34
CA ILE A 124 -0.76 -26.24 5.10
C ILE A 124 -0.34 -26.94 6.39
N SER A 125 0.96 -27.02 6.62
CA SER A 125 1.55 -27.62 7.81
C SER A 125 1.38 -26.71 9.05
N ARG A 126 1.36 -27.32 10.24
CA ARG A 126 1.26 -26.58 11.51
C ARG A 126 2.35 -25.53 11.67
N GLY A 127 3.58 -25.87 11.33
CA GLY A 127 4.72 -24.95 11.45
C GLY A 127 4.53 -23.67 10.63
N VAL A 128 3.73 -23.72 9.55
CA VAL A 128 3.47 -22.56 8.70
C VAL A 128 2.28 -21.74 9.19
N TYR A 129 1.17 -22.38 9.58
CA TYR A 129 -0.03 -21.63 9.96
C TYR A 129 -0.06 -21.16 11.43
N GLN A 130 0.69 -21.79 12.33
CA GLN A 130 0.50 -21.66 13.78
C GLN A 130 0.69 -20.23 14.29
N SER A 131 1.58 -19.47 13.67
CA SER A 131 1.81 -18.06 14.01
C SER A 131 0.65 -17.13 13.64
N HIS A 132 -0.33 -17.63 12.88
CA HIS A 132 -1.43 -16.83 12.33
C HIS A 132 -2.82 -17.34 12.73
N LEU A 133 -2.98 -18.63 12.98
CA LEU A 133 -4.26 -19.23 13.36
C LEU A 133 -4.10 -20.43 14.29
N LEU A 134 -5.18 -20.75 14.99
CA LEU A 134 -5.28 -21.85 15.93
C LEU A 134 -6.35 -22.86 15.46
N ILE A 135 -6.00 -24.14 15.45
CA ILE A 135 -6.95 -25.24 15.29
C ILE A 135 -7.13 -25.93 16.63
N THR A 136 -8.37 -25.96 17.10
CA THR A 136 -8.71 -26.44 18.44
C THR A 136 -9.08 -27.92 18.45
N PRO A 137 -8.95 -28.61 19.60
CA PRO A 137 -9.15 -30.06 19.68
C PRO A 137 -10.54 -30.56 19.31
N ASP A 138 -11.56 -29.73 19.52
CA ASP A 138 -12.95 -30.09 19.40
C ASP A 138 -13.75 -29.01 18.64
N LEU A 139 -14.96 -29.37 18.24
CA LEU A 139 -15.87 -28.52 17.47
C LEU A 139 -16.65 -27.52 18.35
N GLU A 140 -16.46 -27.57 19.67
CA GLU A 140 -17.19 -26.78 20.67
C GLU A 140 -16.44 -25.51 21.08
N PHE A 141 -15.27 -25.23 20.53
CA PHE A 141 -14.50 -24.05 20.92
C PHE A 141 -15.27 -22.73 20.71
N GLY A 142 -15.94 -22.57 19.56
CA GLY A 142 -16.76 -21.39 19.28
C GLY A 142 -17.86 -21.16 20.32
N THR A 143 -18.57 -22.20 20.74
CA THR A 143 -19.62 -22.07 21.78
C THR A 143 -19.00 -21.77 23.15
N ARG A 144 -17.85 -22.39 23.49
CA ARG A 144 -17.10 -22.05 24.72
C ARG A 144 -16.64 -20.60 24.75
N LEU A 145 -16.32 -19.96 23.62
CA LEU A 145 -15.98 -18.53 23.58
C LEU A 145 -17.15 -17.65 24.06
N LEU A 146 -18.39 -17.98 23.69
CA LEU A 146 -19.59 -17.24 24.12
C LEU A 146 -19.78 -17.28 25.63
N ASP A 147 -19.47 -18.44 26.24
CA ASP A 147 -19.63 -18.68 27.67
C ASP A 147 -18.46 -18.15 28.51
N ALA A 148 -17.24 -18.28 28.01
CA ALA A 148 -16.02 -17.84 28.68
C ALA A 148 -15.84 -16.30 28.64
N PHE A 149 -16.31 -15.64 27.57
CA PHE A 149 -16.13 -14.21 27.35
C PHE A 149 -17.46 -13.45 27.18
N PRO A 150 -18.35 -13.52 28.18
CA PRO A 150 -19.73 -13.10 28.07
C PRO A 150 -19.96 -11.61 27.78
N GLY A 151 -19.05 -10.74 28.21
CA GLY A 151 -19.13 -9.29 28.03
C GLY A 151 -18.70 -8.89 26.62
N ILE A 152 -17.49 -9.26 26.20
CA ILE A 152 -16.98 -8.92 24.87
C ILE A 152 -17.74 -9.61 23.74
N MET A 153 -18.33 -10.80 23.99
CA MET A 153 -19.15 -11.52 23.02
C MET A 153 -20.65 -11.17 23.08
N ARG A 154 -21.09 -10.24 23.94
CA ARG A 154 -22.52 -9.95 24.18
C ARG A 154 -23.33 -9.59 22.93
N ARG A 155 -22.68 -9.07 21.88
CA ARG A 155 -23.32 -8.67 20.61
C ARG A 155 -23.76 -9.84 19.76
N TYR A 156 -23.17 -11.02 19.98
CA TYR A 156 -23.47 -12.23 19.23
C TYR A 156 -24.70 -12.97 19.76
N GLY A 157 -25.25 -12.53 20.90
CA GLY A 157 -26.42 -13.14 21.52
C GLY A 157 -26.09 -14.41 22.28
N ARG A 158 -27.07 -14.86 23.09
CA ARG A 158 -27.03 -16.14 23.80
C ARG A 158 -28.28 -16.99 23.52
N SER A 159 -29.00 -16.66 22.44
CA SER A 159 -30.10 -17.51 21.99
C SER A 159 -29.54 -18.85 21.51
N GLU A 160 -30.39 -19.85 21.46
CA GLU A 160 -30.06 -21.15 20.86
C GLU A 160 -29.55 -20.98 19.43
N GLU A 161 -30.21 -20.14 18.64
CA GLU A 161 -29.78 -19.77 17.28
C GLU A 161 -28.37 -19.16 17.25
N SER A 162 -28.03 -18.34 18.25
CA SER A 162 -26.68 -17.75 18.36
C SER A 162 -25.65 -18.82 18.65
N ARG A 163 -25.97 -19.76 19.55
CA ARG A 163 -25.09 -20.89 19.87
C ARG A 163 -24.86 -21.80 18.66
N GLN A 164 -25.92 -22.15 17.94
CA GLN A 164 -25.84 -22.97 16.72
C GLN A 164 -24.90 -22.38 15.67
N ARG A 165 -24.86 -21.05 15.52
CA ARG A 165 -23.91 -20.42 14.58
C ARG A 165 -22.44 -20.63 14.99
N PHE A 166 -22.18 -20.71 16.29
CA PHE A 166 -20.85 -20.91 16.87
C PHE A 166 -20.48 -22.39 17.04
N GLU A 167 -21.39 -23.32 16.74
CA GLU A 167 -21.08 -24.75 16.65
C GLU A 167 -20.17 -25.02 15.44
N ASN A 168 -19.31 -26.03 15.57
CA ASN A 168 -18.36 -26.42 14.53
C ASN A 168 -17.41 -25.28 14.12
N ARG A 169 -17.02 -24.46 15.10
CA ARG A 169 -16.09 -23.34 14.93
C ARG A 169 -14.83 -23.59 15.72
N ASP A 170 -13.94 -24.35 15.10
CA ASP A 170 -12.73 -24.90 15.72
C ASP A 170 -11.44 -24.33 15.13
N VAL A 171 -11.53 -23.56 14.05
CA VAL A 171 -10.43 -22.77 13.50
C VAL A 171 -10.63 -21.31 13.90
N VAL A 172 -9.60 -20.72 14.50
CA VAL A 172 -9.63 -19.37 15.06
C VAL A 172 -8.50 -18.56 14.47
N ILE A 173 -8.82 -17.45 13.81
CA ILE A 173 -7.85 -16.53 13.24
C ILE A 173 -7.95 -15.20 13.99
N PRO A 174 -7.04 -14.93 14.96
CA PRO A 174 -7.04 -13.67 15.68
C PRO A 174 -6.43 -12.54 14.85
N PHE A 175 -7.04 -11.36 14.90
CA PHE A 175 -6.52 -10.12 14.36
C PHE A 175 -6.15 -9.22 15.51
N TYR A 176 -4.92 -8.72 15.50
CA TYR A 176 -4.41 -7.84 16.55
C TYR A 176 -4.33 -6.41 16.07
N ASP A 177 -4.80 -5.50 16.92
CA ASP A 177 -4.63 -4.06 16.70
C ASP A 177 -3.17 -3.63 16.86
N GLU A 178 -2.92 -2.34 16.66
CA GLU A 178 -1.61 -1.69 16.74
C GLU A 178 -1.01 -1.75 18.15
N LYS A 179 -1.82 -2.03 19.18
CA LYS A 179 -1.40 -2.24 20.56
C LYS A 179 -1.20 -3.72 20.89
N GLY A 180 -1.35 -4.60 19.91
CA GLY A 180 -1.22 -6.04 20.06
C GLY A 180 -2.39 -6.69 20.79
N GLN A 181 -3.53 -6.02 20.95
CA GLN A 181 -4.76 -6.58 21.54
C GLN A 181 -5.63 -7.20 20.46
N VAL A 182 -6.33 -8.30 20.79
CA VAL A 182 -7.27 -8.92 19.85
C VAL A 182 -8.36 -7.92 19.50
N ASP A 183 -8.50 -7.62 18.23
CA ASP A 183 -9.50 -6.71 17.70
C ASP A 183 -10.72 -7.47 17.19
N ARG A 184 -10.43 -8.61 16.53
CA ARG A 184 -11.38 -9.48 15.86
C ARG A 184 -10.88 -10.93 15.91
N LEU A 185 -11.81 -11.88 15.94
CA LEU A 185 -11.57 -13.28 15.62
C LEU A 185 -12.35 -13.63 14.35
N LEU A 186 -11.70 -14.31 13.40
CA LEU A 186 -12.43 -15.05 12.37
C LEU A 186 -12.56 -16.50 12.81
N LEU A 187 -13.79 -17.02 12.80
CA LEU A 187 -14.06 -18.39 13.20
C LEU A 187 -14.51 -19.21 11.99
N ARG A 188 -13.83 -20.33 11.74
CA ARG A 188 -14.11 -21.26 10.64
C ARG A 188 -14.24 -22.68 11.17
N SER A 189 -14.68 -23.57 10.29
CA SER A 189 -14.83 -25.00 10.54
C SER A 189 -13.74 -25.79 9.82
N THR A 190 -13.18 -26.83 10.46
CA THR A 190 -12.49 -27.91 9.73
C THR A 190 -13.44 -28.98 9.22
N SER A 191 -14.68 -29.03 9.71
CA SER A 191 -15.64 -30.07 9.33
C SER A 191 -16.12 -29.88 7.88
N PRO A 192 -16.02 -30.93 7.04
CA PRO A 192 -16.52 -30.92 5.67
C PRO A 192 -18.06 -30.96 5.60
N ASP A 193 -18.72 -31.35 6.70
CA ASP A 193 -20.17 -31.55 6.74
C ASP A 193 -20.94 -30.23 6.95
N VAL A 194 -20.23 -29.12 7.18
CA VAL A 194 -20.87 -27.81 7.39
C VAL A 194 -21.38 -27.28 6.06
N VAL A 195 -22.70 -27.25 5.90
CA VAL A 195 -23.36 -26.58 4.79
C VAL A 195 -23.36 -25.08 5.04
N TYR A 196 -22.71 -24.34 4.15
CA TYR A 196 -22.64 -22.88 4.23
C TYR A 196 -23.88 -22.23 3.62
N SER A 197 -24.42 -21.25 4.33
CA SER A 197 -25.54 -20.42 3.90
C SER A 197 -25.34 -18.97 4.35
N LYS A 198 -26.29 -18.10 4.02
CA LYS A 198 -26.28 -16.72 4.52
C LYS A 198 -26.43 -16.66 6.05
N GLU A 199 -27.16 -17.60 6.63
CA GLU A 199 -27.41 -17.75 8.06
C GLU A 199 -26.25 -18.45 8.78
N ASN A 200 -25.59 -19.39 8.08
CA ASN A 200 -24.41 -20.12 8.55
C ASN A 200 -23.21 -19.88 7.60
N PRO A 201 -22.54 -18.72 7.69
CA PRO A 201 -21.49 -18.36 6.74
C PRO A 201 -20.24 -19.25 6.88
N LYS A 202 -19.44 -19.30 5.82
CA LYS A 202 -18.11 -19.97 5.81
C LYS A 202 -17.23 -19.51 6.96
N GLU A 203 -17.29 -18.22 7.25
CA GLU A 203 -16.50 -17.55 8.27
C GLU A 203 -17.36 -16.63 9.13
N LEU A 204 -17.17 -16.68 10.45
CA LEU A 204 -17.81 -15.76 11.38
C LEU A 204 -16.83 -14.67 11.81
N HIS A 205 -17.21 -13.43 11.55
CA HIS A 205 -16.45 -12.24 11.89
C HIS A 205 -16.84 -11.73 13.29
N CYS A 206 -16.02 -12.09 14.29
CA CYS A 206 -16.24 -11.74 15.70
C CYS A 206 -15.41 -10.53 16.13
N VAL A 207 -15.97 -9.32 16.02
CA VAL A 207 -15.39 -8.07 16.54
C VAL A 207 -15.56 -8.00 18.06
N VAL A 208 -14.45 -8.05 18.78
CA VAL A 208 -14.44 -8.03 20.26
C VAL A 208 -14.16 -6.63 20.83
N GLN A 209 -13.52 -5.75 20.05
CA GLN A 209 -13.31 -4.34 20.38
C GLN A 209 -14.33 -3.44 19.69
N TYR A 210 -15.59 -3.74 19.94
CA TYR A 210 -16.74 -3.21 19.24
C TYR A 210 -17.01 -1.70 19.44
N GLN A 211 -16.23 -1.05 20.30
CA GLN A 211 -16.27 0.38 20.63
C GLN A 211 -15.42 1.22 19.68
N LYS A 212 -14.53 0.59 18.90
CA LYS A 212 -13.69 1.27 17.93
C LYS A 212 -14.50 1.70 16.71
N ASP A 213 -14.07 2.81 16.12
CA ASP A 213 -14.66 3.32 14.88
C ASP A 213 -14.19 2.49 13.68
N GLU A 214 -12.95 2.00 13.72
CA GLU A 214 -12.38 1.09 12.72
C GLU A 214 -11.81 -0.15 13.41
N VAL A 215 -12.04 -1.30 12.79
CA VAL A 215 -11.54 -2.61 13.23
C VAL A 215 -10.58 -3.09 12.17
N LYS A 216 -9.44 -3.67 12.56
CA LYS A 216 -8.44 -4.18 11.63
C LYS A 216 -9.03 -5.29 10.76
N ASN A 217 -8.84 -5.16 9.44
CA ASN A 217 -9.36 -6.08 8.43
C ASN A 217 -8.29 -6.68 7.50
N TYR A 218 -7.02 -6.62 7.91
CA TYR A 218 -5.92 -7.28 7.23
C TYR A 218 -4.87 -7.75 8.23
N GLN A 219 -4.05 -8.72 7.83
CA GLN A 219 -2.82 -9.13 8.54
C GLN A 219 -1.63 -9.00 7.61
N HIS A 220 -0.43 -8.88 8.19
CA HIS A 220 0.82 -8.95 7.45
C HIS A 220 1.92 -9.51 8.34
N ASN A 221 2.96 -10.08 7.72
CA ASN A 221 4.18 -10.56 8.39
C ASN A 221 5.44 -9.84 7.87
N ILE A 222 5.28 -8.69 7.21
CA ILE A 222 6.39 -7.89 6.65
C ILE A 222 7.47 -7.66 7.71
N ASN A 223 8.70 -8.02 7.36
CA ASN A 223 9.93 -7.71 8.05
C ASN A 223 10.82 -6.87 7.12
N TYR A 224 11.47 -5.85 7.66
CA TYR A 224 12.22 -4.86 6.88
C TYR A 224 13.62 -5.33 6.46
N SER A 225 13.87 -6.64 6.47
CA SER A 225 15.18 -7.25 6.23
C SER A 225 15.23 -8.17 5.01
N GLN A 226 14.14 -8.23 4.24
CA GLN A 226 13.97 -9.08 3.06
C GLN A 226 13.86 -8.20 1.83
N ASP A 227 14.48 -8.62 0.72
CA ASP A 227 14.44 -7.89 -0.56
C ASP A 227 13.37 -8.44 -1.51
N SER A 228 12.82 -9.62 -1.22
CA SER A 228 11.83 -10.28 -2.08
C SER A 228 10.51 -9.50 -2.20
N PRO A 229 9.78 -9.65 -3.33
CA PRO A 229 8.47 -9.04 -3.51
C PRO A 229 7.48 -9.38 -2.40
N ILE A 230 6.59 -8.43 -2.09
CA ILE A 230 5.56 -8.61 -1.06
C ILE A 230 4.30 -9.19 -1.69
N LEU A 231 3.86 -10.35 -1.21
CA LEU A 231 2.62 -10.99 -1.63
C LEU A 231 1.39 -10.25 -1.08
N ILE A 232 0.36 -10.03 -1.89
CA ILE A 232 -0.90 -9.42 -1.45
C ILE A 232 -2.06 -10.30 -1.84
N THR A 233 -2.85 -10.75 -0.85
CA THR A 233 -3.93 -11.71 -1.06
C THR A 233 -5.27 -11.25 -0.49
N GLU A 234 -6.34 -11.84 -1.03
CA GLU A 234 -7.69 -11.67 -0.50
C GLU A 234 -7.87 -12.29 0.91
N SER A 235 -7.16 -13.38 1.19
CA SER A 235 -7.34 -14.15 2.42
C SER A 235 -6.03 -14.64 3.01
N LEU A 236 -6.02 -14.81 4.33
CA LEU A 236 -4.87 -15.38 5.04
C LEU A 236 -4.54 -16.80 4.56
N LEU A 237 -5.55 -17.62 4.22
CA LEU A 237 -5.28 -18.98 3.75
C LEU A 237 -4.52 -18.97 2.43
N ASN A 238 -4.84 -18.07 1.50
CA ASN A 238 -4.08 -17.95 0.26
C ASN A 238 -2.62 -17.56 0.51
N ALA A 239 -2.40 -16.60 1.43
CA ALA A 239 -1.05 -16.20 1.81
C ALA A 239 -0.26 -17.36 2.46
N LEU A 240 -0.90 -18.10 3.35
CA LEU A 240 -0.30 -19.27 4.00
C LEU A 240 -0.05 -20.42 3.01
N SER A 241 -0.85 -20.55 1.94
CA SER A 241 -0.60 -21.53 0.90
C SER A 241 0.71 -21.25 0.16
N VAL A 242 1.02 -19.99 -0.14
CA VAL A 242 2.35 -19.61 -0.68
C VAL A 242 3.42 -19.84 0.36
N LYS A 243 3.16 -19.50 1.64
CA LYS A 243 4.13 -19.69 2.74
C LYS A 243 4.51 -21.15 3.01
N GLU A 244 3.65 -22.08 2.65
CA GLU A 244 3.97 -23.53 2.68
C GLU A 244 5.02 -23.90 1.63
N LEU A 245 5.05 -23.19 0.50
CA LEU A 245 6.05 -23.40 -0.56
C LEU A 245 7.32 -22.58 -0.33
N ASP A 246 7.17 -21.34 0.12
CA ASP A 246 8.21 -20.35 0.36
C ASP A 246 8.08 -19.80 1.79
N HIS A 247 8.88 -20.32 2.71
CA HIS A 247 8.79 -19.94 4.11
C HIS A 247 9.16 -18.47 4.38
N ASP A 248 9.96 -17.87 3.50
CA ASP A 248 10.46 -16.50 3.65
C ASP A 248 9.52 -15.47 3.03
N VAL A 249 8.47 -15.90 2.31
CA VAL A 249 7.48 -14.99 1.75
C VAL A 249 6.87 -14.11 2.82
N GLU A 250 6.84 -12.83 2.49
CA GLU A 250 6.16 -11.80 3.24
C GLU A 250 4.89 -11.42 2.51
N PHE A 251 3.82 -11.20 3.28
CA PHE A 251 2.50 -11.00 2.72
C PHE A 251 1.71 -9.92 3.46
N ILE A 252 0.71 -9.40 2.76
CA ILE A 252 -0.45 -8.73 3.32
C ILE A 252 -1.71 -9.48 2.88
N ALA A 253 -2.52 -9.92 3.84
CA ALA A 253 -3.74 -10.67 3.58
C ALA A 253 -4.97 -9.92 4.11
N ALA A 254 -5.97 -9.68 3.26
CA ALA A 254 -7.24 -9.10 3.70
C ALA A 254 -8.10 -10.13 4.47
N THR A 255 -9.21 -9.67 5.04
CA THR A 255 -10.31 -10.53 5.50
C THR A 255 -11.39 -10.73 4.41
N GLY A 256 -11.02 -10.67 3.13
CA GLY A 256 -11.93 -10.73 1.98
C GLY A 256 -11.97 -9.46 1.12
N VAL A 257 -12.48 -9.58 -0.11
CA VAL A 257 -12.52 -8.50 -1.13
C VAL A 257 -13.08 -7.16 -0.67
N ASN A 258 -14.03 -7.14 0.27
CA ASN A 258 -14.69 -5.90 0.73
C ASN A 258 -13.87 -5.10 1.76
N HIS A 259 -12.63 -5.53 2.02
CA HIS A 259 -11.82 -5.04 3.14
C HIS A 259 -10.43 -4.52 2.72
N VAL A 260 -10.25 -4.16 1.44
CA VAL A 260 -8.95 -3.72 0.91
C VAL A 260 -8.58 -2.27 1.26
N ARG A 261 -9.52 -1.43 1.72
CA ARG A 261 -9.25 -0.01 2.03
C ARG A 261 -8.14 0.20 3.05
N GLN A 262 -8.14 -0.54 4.16
CA GLN A 262 -7.10 -0.39 5.19
C GLN A 262 -5.74 -0.89 4.71
N MET A 263 -5.74 -1.93 3.89
CA MET A 263 -4.54 -2.42 3.21
C MET A 263 -3.99 -1.36 2.26
N GLN A 264 -4.82 -0.72 1.43
CA GLN A 264 -4.43 0.39 0.57
C GLN A 264 -3.82 1.55 1.39
N ALA A 265 -4.45 1.93 2.51
CA ALA A 265 -3.93 2.99 3.38
C ALA A 265 -2.56 2.62 4.00
N TYR A 266 -2.36 1.35 4.35
CA TYR A 266 -1.08 0.84 4.82
C TYR A 266 -0.01 0.92 3.73
N ILE A 267 -0.31 0.46 2.51
CA ILE A 267 0.61 0.50 1.37
C ILE A 267 1.00 1.95 1.05
N GLN A 268 0.02 2.86 0.99
CA GLN A 268 0.27 4.28 0.77
C GLN A 268 1.19 4.91 1.81
N SER A 269 1.04 4.52 3.08
CA SER A 269 1.86 5.04 4.18
C SER A 269 3.27 4.46 4.20
N ASN A 270 3.51 3.37 3.45
CA ASN A 270 4.78 2.66 3.38
C ASN A 270 5.27 2.55 1.92
N SER A 271 4.91 3.49 1.04
CA SER A 271 5.11 3.36 -0.41
C SER A 271 6.56 3.10 -0.81
N ALA A 272 7.54 3.65 -0.08
CA ALA A 272 8.96 3.44 -0.33
C ALA A 272 9.35 1.95 -0.29
N LEU A 273 8.85 1.21 0.71
CA LEU A 273 9.08 -0.24 0.85
C LEU A 273 8.55 -1.00 -0.37
N PHE A 274 7.36 -0.64 -0.85
CA PHE A 274 6.75 -1.29 -2.00
C PHE A 274 7.42 -0.89 -3.33
N LYS A 275 7.95 0.34 -3.43
CA LYS A 275 8.76 0.75 -4.59
C LYS A 275 10.05 -0.06 -4.68
N GLU A 276 10.72 -0.26 -3.55
CA GLU A 276 12.00 -0.97 -3.46
C GLU A 276 11.86 -2.46 -3.73
N ARG A 277 10.79 -3.09 -3.26
CA ARG A 277 10.64 -4.56 -3.30
C ARG A 277 9.65 -5.05 -4.34
N GLY A 278 8.76 -4.19 -4.79
CA GLY A 278 7.60 -4.56 -5.57
C GLY A 278 6.58 -5.41 -4.81
N ALA A 279 5.54 -5.85 -5.52
CA ALA A 279 4.46 -6.64 -4.96
C ALA A 279 3.87 -7.64 -5.96
N ILE A 280 3.38 -8.76 -5.45
CA ILE A 280 2.66 -9.77 -6.24
C ILE A 280 1.21 -9.80 -5.78
N LEU A 281 0.27 -9.55 -6.69
CA LEU A 281 -1.16 -9.49 -6.40
C LEU A 281 -1.81 -10.85 -6.72
N ALA A 282 -2.32 -11.53 -5.69
CA ALA A 282 -2.94 -12.85 -5.80
C ALA A 282 -4.33 -12.86 -5.15
N PHE A 283 -5.25 -12.11 -5.75
CA PHE A 283 -6.68 -12.17 -5.43
C PHE A 283 -7.32 -13.32 -6.19
N ASP A 284 -8.42 -13.87 -5.64
CA ASP A 284 -9.12 -14.98 -6.28
C ASP A 284 -9.48 -14.60 -7.73
N PRO A 285 -9.33 -15.51 -8.71
CA PRO A 285 -9.52 -15.18 -10.12
C PRO A 285 -11.00 -15.04 -10.53
N ASP A 286 -11.88 -14.81 -9.55
CA ASP A 286 -13.30 -14.57 -9.73
C ASP A 286 -13.62 -13.09 -9.97
N LYS A 287 -14.89 -12.80 -10.26
CA LYS A 287 -15.33 -11.42 -10.56
C LYS A 287 -15.10 -10.44 -9.40
N ALA A 288 -15.19 -10.90 -8.17
CA ALA A 288 -15.04 -10.05 -7.00
C ALA A 288 -13.57 -9.76 -6.73
N GLY A 289 -12.71 -10.78 -6.81
CA GLY A 289 -11.26 -10.69 -6.67
C GLY A 289 -10.64 -9.77 -7.72
N VAL A 290 -10.99 -9.95 -9.00
CA VAL A 290 -10.54 -9.08 -10.11
C VAL A 290 -10.90 -7.61 -9.83
N LYS A 291 -12.14 -7.33 -9.42
CA LYS A 291 -12.57 -5.96 -9.10
C LYS A 291 -11.83 -5.36 -7.88
N ALA A 292 -11.44 -6.19 -6.92
CA ALA A 292 -10.61 -5.74 -5.79
C ALA A 292 -9.18 -5.44 -6.23
N GLN A 293 -8.62 -6.29 -7.11
CA GLN A 293 -7.28 -6.16 -7.67
C GLN A 293 -7.12 -4.91 -8.56
N GLU A 294 -8.11 -4.58 -9.40
CA GLU A 294 -8.13 -3.35 -10.21
C GLU A 294 -7.93 -2.07 -9.37
N LYS A 295 -8.38 -2.08 -8.11
CA LYS A 295 -8.21 -0.92 -7.20
C LYS A 295 -6.80 -0.84 -6.64
N LEU A 296 -6.10 -1.96 -6.54
CA LEU A 296 -4.69 -2.00 -6.18
C LEU A 296 -3.83 -1.63 -7.38
N HIS A 297 -4.17 -2.07 -8.60
CA HIS A 297 -3.53 -1.62 -9.84
C HIS A 297 -3.52 -0.10 -9.94
N ALA A 298 -4.69 0.53 -9.87
CA ALA A 298 -4.80 1.99 -9.95
C ALA A 298 -4.02 2.71 -8.84
N LEU A 299 -3.90 2.09 -7.66
CA LEU A 299 -3.07 2.63 -6.58
C LEU A 299 -1.58 2.52 -6.92
N PHE A 300 -1.15 1.36 -7.42
CA PHE A 300 0.26 1.05 -7.65
C PHE A 300 0.79 1.79 -8.85
N GLU A 301 0.04 1.87 -9.93
CA GLU A 301 0.34 2.73 -11.09
C GLU A 301 0.50 4.19 -10.66
N LYS A 302 -0.46 4.70 -9.88
CA LYS A 302 -0.40 6.09 -9.37
C LYS A 302 0.80 6.34 -8.47
N GLN A 303 1.26 5.32 -7.74
CA GLN A 303 2.40 5.42 -6.84
C GLN A 303 3.68 4.89 -7.47
N GLU A 304 3.69 4.51 -8.74
CA GLU A 304 4.84 3.90 -9.43
C GLU A 304 5.45 2.74 -8.64
N ILE A 305 4.59 1.93 -8.01
CA ILE A 305 5.00 0.71 -7.33
C ILE A 305 5.07 -0.39 -8.40
N PRO A 306 6.23 -1.05 -8.58
CA PRO A 306 6.33 -2.20 -9.48
C PRO A 306 5.53 -3.38 -8.91
N PHE A 307 4.76 -4.06 -9.76
CA PHE A 307 3.98 -5.21 -9.33
C PHE A 307 3.75 -6.22 -10.44
N GLU A 308 3.41 -7.44 -10.08
CA GLU A 308 2.90 -8.47 -10.99
C GLU A 308 1.61 -9.07 -10.45
N ASP A 309 0.78 -9.54 -11.36
CA ASP A 309 -0.38 -10.36 -11.01
C ASP A 309 0.01 -11.82 -10.97
N PHE A 310 -0.47 -12.55 -9.96
CA PHE A 310 -0.26 -13.99 -9.89
C PHE A 310 -0.96 -14.67 -11.08
N PRO A 311 -0.23 -15.44 -11.91
CA PRO A 311 -0.79 -15.98 -13.15
C PRO A 311 -1.52 -17.30 -12.87
N TYR A 312 -2.77 -17.19 -12.38
CA TYR A 312 -3.62 -18.35 -12.17
C TYR A 312 -3.79 -19.18 -13.46
N PRO A 313 -3.73 -20.52 -13.39
CA PRO A 313 -3.87 -21.38 -14.57
C PRO A 313 -5.31 -21.40 -15.12
N ASP A 314 -6.30 -21.04 -14.30
CA ASP A 314 -7.71 -20.92 -14.66
C ASP A 314 -8.43 -19.93 -13.73
N THR A 315 -9.74 -19.76 -13.96
CA THR A 315 -10.59 -18.83 -13.21
C THR A 315 -11.37 -19.46 -12.05
N GLU A 316 -11.11 -20.73 -11.74
CA GLU A 316 -11.89 -21.49 -10.76
C GLU A 316 -11.11 -21.77 -9.48
N ARG A 317 -9.78 -21.92 -9.57
CA ARG A 317 -8.94 -22.34 -8.45
C ARG A 317 -8.25 -21.16 -7.77
N ASP A 318 -8.36 -21.10 -6.44
CA ASP A 318 -7.59 -20.18 -5.61
C ASP A 318 -6.19 -20.75 -5.27
N LEU A 319 -5.35 -19.98 -4.55
CA LEU A 319 -3.99 -20.43 -4.19
C LEU A 319 -3.99 -21.69 -3.29
N ASN A 320 -5.03 -21.87 -2.47
CA ASN A 320 -5.15 -23.04 -1.60
C ASN A 320 -5.62 -24.29 -2.38
N ASP A 321 -6.41 -24.10 -3.43
CA ASP A 321 -6.75 -25.17 -4.38
C ASP A 321 -5.50 -25.61 -5.16
N LEU A 322 -4.69 -24.66 -5.66
CA LEU A 322 -3.42 -24.99 -6.34
C LEU A 322 -2.45 -25.77 -5.45
N LEU A 323 -2.31 -25.37 -4.17
CA LEU A 323 -1.49 -26.10 -3.21
C LEU A 323 -1.99 -27.54 -2.99
N GLN A 324 -3.30 -27.76 -2.94
CA GLN A 324 -3.86 -29.08 -2.65
C GLN A 324 -3.86 -30.00 -3.89
N ASP A 325 -4.03 -29.43 -5.08
CA ASP A 325 -4.06 -30.16 -6.34
C ASP A 325 -2.65 -30.59 -6.78
N ASP A 326 -1.74 -29.63 -6.93
CA ASP A 326 -0.38 -29.87 -7.42
C ASP A 326 0.61 -28.83 -6.84
N PRO A 327 1.21 -29.11 -5.67
CA PRO A 327 2.19 -28.23 -5.03
C PRO A 327 3.41 -27.91 -5.90
N GLN A 328 3.79 -28.82 -6.81
CA GLN A 328 4.98 -28.66 -7.64
C GLN A 328 4.72 -27.65 -8.75
N ILE A 329 3.57 -27.77 -9.43
CA ILE A 329 3.15 -26.76 -10.42
C ILE A 329 2.96 -25.40 -9.74
N PHE A 330 2.36 -25.37 -8.56
CA PHE A 330 2.19 -24.11 -7.81
C PHE A 330 3.55 -23.46 -7.48
N ARG A 331 4.56 -24.25 -7.09
CA ARG A 331 5.93 -23.76 -6.86
C ARG A 331 6.56 -23.17 -8.11
N GLU A 332 6.46 -23.85 -9.26
CA GLU A 332 7.00 -23.36 -10.52
C GLU A 332 6.36 -22.04 -10.97
N ILE A 333 5.04 -21.90 -10.76
CA ILE A 333 4.33 -20.65 -11.02
C ILE A 333 4.81 -19.54 -10.08
N TRP A 334 4.93 -19.83 -8.78
CA TRP A 334 5.39 -18.88 -7.77
C TRP A 334 6.79 -18.36 -8.05
N GLU A 335 7.75 -19.26 -8.30
CA GLU A 335 9.14 -18.89 -8.63
C GLU A 335 9.21 -18.04 -9.89
N LYS A 336 8.41 -18.35 -10.91
CA LYS A 336 8.35 -17.58 -12.14
C LYS A 336 7.86 -16.15 -11.91
N VAL A 337 6.71 -15.98 -11.26
CA VAL A 337 6.14 -14.63 -11.02
C VAL A 337 7.00 -13.79 -10.09
N GLN A 338 7.69 -14.43 -9.14
CA GLN A 338 8.66 -13.75 -8.27
C GLN A 338 9.83 -13.18 -9.07
N ASN A 339 10.39 -13.96 -10.00
CA ASN A 339 11.46 -13.50 -10.89
C ASN A 339 10.98 -12.37 -11.80
N GLU A 340 9.80 -12.49 -12.41
CA GLU A 340 9.23 -11.44 -13.26
C GLU A 340 9.02 -10.12 -12.47
N CYS A 341 8.53 -10.21 -11.24
CA CYS A 341 8.36 -9.06 -10.37
C CYS A 341 9.70 -8.41 -10.01
N GLN A 342 10.72 -9.21 -9.68
CA GLN A 342 12.05 -8.70 -9.37
C GLN A 342 12.73 -8.05 -10.58
N GLU A 343 12.55 -8.62 -11.78
CA GLU A 343 13.00 -8.00 -13.02
C GLU A 343 12.36 -6.62 -13.25
N ARG A 344 11.07 -6.48 -12.94
CA ARG A 344 10.35 -5.21 -13.03
C ARG A 344 10.83 -4.19 -12.00
N VAL A 345 11.11 -4.63 -10.76
CA VAL A 345 11.73 -3.78 -9.72
C VAL A 345 13.08 -3.25 -10.18
N ASN A 346 13.89 -4.10 -10.83
CA ASN A 346 15.22 -3.74 -11.29
C ASN A 346 15.24 -3.07 -12.67
N GLU A 347 14.08 -2.91 -13.34
CA GLU A 347 13.99 -2.33 -14.69
C GLU A 347 14.55 -0.90 -14.76
N PRO A 348 14.24 0.02 -13.83
CA PRO A 348 14.78 1.39 -13.87
C PRO A 348 16.31 1.40 -13.82
N GLU A 349 16.92 0.65 -12.89
CA GLU A 349 18.38 0.54 -12.78
C GLU A 349 18.99 -0.10 -14.05
N ARG A 350 18.33 -1.13 -14.61
CA ARG A 350 18.80 -1.76 -15.85
C ARG A 350 18.75 -0.80 -17.04
N VAL A 351 17.64 -0.07 -17.19
CA VAL A 351 17.44 0.92 -18.25
C VAL A 351 18.49 2.03 -18.13
N LEU A 352 18.74 2.48 -16.89
CA LEU A 352 19.73 3.49 -16.60
C LEU A 352 21.16 3.02 -16.93
N ASN A 353 21.51 1.79 -16.56
CA ASN A 353 22.80 1.19 -16.90
C ASN A 353 23.01 1.07 -18.42
N LEU A 354 21.95 0.71 -19.17
CA LEU A 354 22.00 0.71 -20.63
C LEU A 354 22.21 2.12 -21.19
N ALA A 355 21.59 3.15 -20.59
CA ALA A 355 21.77 4.52 -21.02
C ALA A 355 23.23 4.96 -20.85
N TYR A 356 23.90 4.54 -19.77
CA TYR A 356 25.33 4.79 -19.59
C TYR A 356 26.18 4.09 -20.65
N ASP A 357 25.89 2.83 -20.95
CA ASP A 357 26.63 2.08 -21.97
C ASP A 357 26.52 2.76 -23.34
N GLU A 358 25.34 3.26 -23.71
CA GLU A 358 25.11 4.00 -24.96
C GLU A 358 25.86 5.35 -24.95
N MET A 359 25.75 6.13 -23.87
CA MET A 359 26.48 7.40 -23.73
C MET A 359 27.99 7.22 -23.80
N ALA A 360 28.54 6.23 -23.08
CA ALA A 360 29.97 5.94 -23.12
C ALA A 360 30.42 5.52 -24.53
N SER A 361 29.62 4.69 -25.22
CA SER A 361 29.91 4.26 -26.59
C SER A 361 29.89 5.44 -27.57
N PHE A 362 28.91 6.33 -27.43
CA PHE A 362 28.82 7.56 -28.22
C PHE A 362 30.06 8.44 -28.05
N LEU A 363 30.43 8.74 -26.80
CA LEU A 363 31.58 9.59 -26.48
C LEU A 363 32.88 9.01 -27.04
N MET A 364 33.05 7.69 -27.00
CA MET A 364 34.23 7.03 -27.56
C MET A 364 34.33 7.15 -29.08
N ASN A 365 33.21 7.12 -29.81
CA ASN A 365 33.21 7.28 -31.27
C ASN A 365 33.61 8.71 -31.69
N GLU A 366 33.22 9.72 -30.90
CA GLU A 366 33.58 11.12 -31.17
C GLU A 366 35.04 11.45 -30.75
N TYR A 367 35.59 10.71 -29.77
CA TYR A 367 36.94 10.90 -29.22
C TYR A 367 38.05 10.08 -29.92
N GLU A 368 37.87 9.66 -31.17
CA GLU A 368 38.82 8.84 -31.98
C GLU A 368 40.29 9.39 -32.10
N GLY A 369 40.65 10.47 -31.40
CA GLY A 369 41.99 11.04 -31.35
C GLY A 369 42.85 10.84 -30.09
N ASN A 370 42.31 10.49 -28.90
CA ASN A 370 43.08 10.74 -27.64
C ASN A 370 42.94 9.73 -26.46
N VAL A 371 42.35 8.54 -26.61
CA VAL A 371 42.16 7.60 -25.47
C VAL A 371 42.98 6.32 -25.66
N GLU A 372 43.90 6.01 -24.74
CA GLU A 372 44.82 4.85 -24.83
C GLU A 372 44.16 3.48 -24.60
N SER A 373 42.97 3.42 -23.95
CA SER A 373 42.27 2.15 -23.65
C SER A 373 40.74 2.34 -23.46
N PHE A 374 39.96 1.62 -24.25
CA PHE A 374 38.48 1.62 -24.22
C PHE A 374 37.91 1.19 -22.86
N GLU A 375 38.48 0.12 -22.28
CA GLU A 375 38.00 -0.44 -21.01
C GLU A 375 38.32 0.46 -19.82
N GLU A 376 39.44 1.20 -19.85
CA GLU A 376 39.83 2.11 -18.77
C GLU A 376 38.94 3.35 -18.73
N ALA A 377 38.63 3.95 -19.88
CA ALA A 377 37.72 5.09 -19.97
C ALA A 377 36.27 4.70 -19.61
N LYS A 378 35.79 3.54 -20.10
CA LYS A 378 34.49 2.99 -19.72
C LYS A 378 34.40 2.74 -18.21
N THR A 379 35.43 2.15 -17.63
CA THR A 379 35.48 1.87 -16.19
C THR A 379 35.49 3.16 -15.36
N ALA A 380 36.27 4.17 -15.77
CA ALA A 380 36.32 5.46 -15.07
C ALA A 380 34.96 6.21 -15.09
N ILE A 381 34.26 6.20 -16.23
CA ILE A 381 32.90 6.77 -16.33
C ILE A 381 31.93 6.00 -15.43
N LEU A 382 31.97 4.66 -15.47
CA LEU A 382 31.10 3.81 -14.63
C LEU A 382 31.40 3.97 -13.12
N GLU A 383 32.66 4.15 -12.73
CA GLU A 383 33.04 4.43 -11.33
C GLU A 383 32.56 5.81 -10.88
N GLU A 384 32.70 6.84 -11.70
CA GLU A 384 32.21 8.18 -11.36
C GLU A 384 30.68 8.24 -11.22
N VAL A 385 29.97 7.50 -12.07
CA VAL A 385 28.53 7.30 -11.97
C VAL A 385 28.15 6.61 -10.66
N LYS A 386 28.81 5.49 -10.33
CA LYS A 386 28.50 4.74 -9.10
C LYS A 386 28.82 5.52 -7.82
N GLU A 387 29.87 6.33 -7.82
CA GLU A 387 30.26 7.08 -6.63
C GLU A 387 29.54 8.42 -6.47
N LYS A 388 29.20 9.11 -7.58
CA LYS A 388 28.72 10.50 -7.55
C LYS A 388 27.33 10.70 -8.15
N ASN A 389 26.72 9.63 -8.67
CA ASN A 389 25.46 9.66 -9.41
C ASN A 389 25.48 10.66 -10.58
N LYS A 390 26.65 10.77 -11.26
CA LYS A 390 26.93 11.78 -12.30
C LYS A 390 27.80 11.21 -13.43
N VAL A 391 27.51 11.58 -14.67
CA VAL A 391 28.40 11.38 -15.84
C VAL A 391 28.98 12.73 -16.22
N SER A 392 30.30 12.91 -16.28
CA SER A 392 30.93 14.17 -16.71
C SER A 392 31.71 14.02 -18.02
N LEU A 393 31.56 14.97 -18.94
CA LEU A 393 32.38 15.13 -20.14
C LEU A 393 32.97 16.53 -20.15
N ALA A 394 34.30 16.67 -20.22
CA ALA A 394 34.94 17.96 -20.48
C ALA A 394 35.40 18.04 -21.94
N TYR A 395 35.13 19.15 -22.61
CA TYR A 395 35.70 19.46 -23.92
C TYR A 395 35.92 20.98 -24.06
N THR A 396 36.78 21.37 -24.98
CA THR A 396 37.07 22.78 -25.28
C THR A 396 36.53 23.10 -26.67
N ASP A 397 35.68 24.11 -26.78
CA ASP A 397 35.09 24.57 -28.04
C ASP A 397 35.61 25.96 -28.41
N PHE A 398 35.81 26.19 -29.71
CA PHE A 398 36.47 27.37 -30.28
C PHE A 398 35.54 28.29 -31.08
N SER A 399 34.23 28.05 -31.14
CA SER A 399 33.36 28.97 -31.86
C SER A 399 31.93 29.10 -31.33
N PHE A 400 31.63 30.25 -30.74
CA PHE A 400 30.29 30.84 -30.69
C PHE A 400 30.26 32.06 -31.63
N GLU A 401 29.19 32.19 -32.43
CA GLU A 401 28.99 33.16 -33.53
C GLU A 401 29.89 34.43 -33.50
N GLY A 402 31.09 34.34 -34.09
CA GLY A 402 31.93 35.49 -34.40
C GLY A 402 32.75 36.08 -33.24
N GLN A 403 32.81 35.43 -32.07
CA GLN A 403 33.78 35.73 -31.03
C GLN A 403 34.79 34.58 -30.91
N GLU A 404 36.08 34.86 -31.16
CA GLU A 404 37.19 33.95 -30.88
C GLU A 404 37.44 33.93 -29.35
N GLU A 405 36.50 33.38 -28.59
CA GLU A 405 36.69 33.05 -27.17
C GLU A 405 36.69 31.53 -26.99
N GLU A 406 37.65 31.05 -26.20
CA GLU A 406 37.79 29.64 -25.83
C GLU A 406 36.90 29.35 -24.62
N TYR A 407 36.03 28.34 -24.75
CA TYR A 407 35.12 27.91 -23.70
C TYR A 407 35.48 26.50 -23.25
N ASP A 408 35.68 26.33 -21.95
CA ASP A 408 35.79 25.01 -21.33
C ASP A 408 34.39 24.59 -20.88
N ILE A 409 33.84 23.56 -21.53
CA ILE A 409 32.48 23.09 -21.28
C ILE A 409 32.56 21.71 -20.61
N GLN A 410 31.95 21.60 -19.44
CA GLN A 410 31.74 20.34 -18.75
C GLN A 410 30.26 19.96 -18.78
N VAL A 411 29.91 18.93 -19.54
CA VAL A 411 28.56 18.35 -19.56
C VAL A 411 28.45 17.36 -18.41
N ARG A 412 27.35 17.41 -17.67
CA ARG A 412 27.07 16.59 -16.50
C ARG A 412 25.64 16.07 -16.51
N LEU A 413 25.43 14.76 -16.52
CA LEU A 413 24.10 14.19 -16.26
C LEU A 413 23.89 14.02 -14.75
N ASP A 414 22.88 14.67 -14.16
CA ASP A 414 22.48 14.52 -12.77
C ASP A 414 21.25 13.63 -12.66
N LEU A 415 21.42 12.47 -12.02
CA LEU A 415 20.42 11.40 -12.00
C LEU A 415 19.38 11.57 -10.91
N ASN A 416 19.67 12.39 -9.90
CA ASN A 416 18.68 12.69 -8.88
C ASN A 416 17.62 13.65 -9.41
N SER A 417 18.03 14.58 -10.29
CA SER A 417 17.12 15.54 -10.92
C SER A 417 16.71 15.14 -12.35
N MET A 418 17.32 14.09 -12.92
CA MET A 418 17.13 13.67 -14.31
C MET A 418 17.41 14.82 -15.29
N GLU A 419 18.51 15.54 -15.05
CA GLU A 419 18.90 16.74 -15.81
C GLU A 419 20.26 16.55 -16.48
N LEU A 420 20.33 16.88 -17.77
CA LEU A 420 21.59 17.14 -18.46
C LEU A 420 21.99 18.59 -18.20
N ILE A 421 23.11 18.78 -17.52
CA ILE A 421 23.63 20.06 -17.08
C ILE A 421 24.90 20.38 -17.86
N GLN A 422 25.10 21.61 -18.31
CA GLN A 422 26.33 22.10 -18.91
C GLN A 422 26.94 23.16 -17.99
N GLU A 423 28.15 22.91 -17.51
CA GLU A 423 28.97 23.85 -16.75
C GLU A 423 29.97 24.51 -17.72
N VAL A 424 29.72 25.77 -18.08
CA VAL A 424 30.50 26.51 -19.08
C VAL A 424 31.44 27.47 -18.37
N SER A 425 32.74 27.33 -18.58
CA SER A 425 33.77 28.23 -18.08
C SER A 425 34.29 29.11 -19.22
N ALA A 426 34.06 30.41 -19.11
CA ALA A 426 34.51 31.41 -20.07
C ALA A 426 35.46 32.42 -19.40
N GLN A 427 36.16 33.27 -20.18
CA GLN A 427 37.01 34.33 -19.63
C GLN A 427 36.27 35.24 -18.62
N HIS A 428 34.96 35.40 -18.79
CA HIS A 428 34.09 36.25 -17.98
C HIS A 428 33.39 35.50 -16.82
N GLY A 429 33.76 34.24 -16.59
CA GLY A 429 33.39 33.41 -15.44
C GLY A 429 32.59 32.15 -15.82
N ASN A 430 32.12 31.45 -14.78
CA ASN A 430 31.49 30.14 -14.93
C ASN A 430 29.95 30.24 -14.90
N TYR A 431 29.28 29.38 -15.66
CA TYR A 431 27.84 29.30 -15.82
C TYR A 431 27.37 27.84 -15.71
N THR A 432 26.16 27.64 -15.18
CA THR A 432 25.52 26.31 -15.11
C THR A 432 24.18 26.39 -15.83
N ILE A 433 23.97 25.53 -16.81
CA ILE A 433 22.81 25.51 -17.69
C ILE A 433 22.18 24.13 -17.62
N VAL A 434 20.86 24.04 -17.44
CA VAL A 434 20.13 22.77 -17.62
C VAL A 434 19.79 22.67 -19.11
N ALA A 435 20.55 21.86 -19.83
CA ALA A 435 20.42 21.68 -21.28
C ALA A 435 19.20 20.84 -21.66
N LYS A 436 18.89 19.81 -20.85
CA LYS A 436 17.73 18.94 -21.05
C LYS A 436 17.26 18.37 -19.72
N GLN A 437 15.95 18.18 -19.57
CA GLN A 437 15.34 17.47 -18.46
C GLN A 437 14.62 16.24 -19.00
N PHE A 438 14.86 15.08 -18.41
CA PHE A 438 14.25 13.81 -18.80
C PHE A 438 13.08 13.50 -17.89
N GLU A 439 12.00 12.99 -18.46
CA GLU A 439 10.80 12.65 -17.70
C GLU A 439 10.90 11.29 -16.99
N SER A 440 11.80 10.40 -17.45
CA SER A 440 12.03 9.07 -16.88
C SER A 440 13.39 8.47 -17.31
N GLU A 441 13.82 7.38 -16.68
CA GLU A 441 15.03 6.63 -17.07
C GLU A 441 14.91 6.08 -18.49
N ARG A 442 13.69 5.78 -18.94
CA ARG A 442 13.42 5.28 -20.30
C ARG A 442 13.54 6.37 -21.35
N ASP A 443 13.05 7.58 -21.03
CA ASP A 443 13.25 8.77 -21.87
C ASP A 443 14.74 9.13 -21.99
N LEU A 444 15.49 9.00 -20.89
CA LEU A 444 16.95 9.10 -20.90
C LEU A 444 17.58 8.04 -21.81
N LEU A 445 17.21 6.76 -21.69
CA LEU A 445 17.76 5.68 -22.54
C LEU A 445 17.45 5.90 -24.03
N ASP A 446 16.23 6.29 -24.36
CA ASP A 446 15.81 6.52 -25.74
C ASP A 446 16.50 7.75 -26.34
N SER A 447 16.73 8.79 -25.52
CA SER A 447 17.62 9.90 -25.89
C SER A 447 19.06 9.43 -26.06
N ALA A 448 19.57 8.58 -25.16
CA ALA A 448 20.95 8.10 -25.16
C ALA A 448 21.32 7.34 -26.44
N LYS A 449 20.41 6.50 -26.94
CA LYS A 449 20.59 5.76 -28.20
C LYS A 449 20.65 6.64 -29.44
N ASN A 450 20.12 7.85 -29.34
CA ASN A 450 19.99 8.79 -30.46
C ASN A 450 20.74 10.10 -30.21
N PHE A 451 21.66 10.15 -29.23
CA PHE A 451 22.40 11.36 -28.97
C PHE A 451 23.15 11.81 -30.23
N ASP A 452 22.95 13.06 -30.59
CA ASP A 452 23.79 13.78 -31.52
C ASP A 452 24.85 14.54 -30.71
N PHE A 453 26.08 14.62 -31.23
CA PHE A 453 27.15 15.41 -30.63
C PHE A 453 26.68 16.84 -30.44
N ALA A 454 25.92 17.36 -31.41
CA ALA A 454 25.31 18.68 -31.32
C ALA A 454 24.35 18.82 -30.13
N GLU A 455 23.59 17.80 -29.73
CA GLU A 455 22.69 17.93 -28.56
C GLU A 455 23.45 17.96 -27.22
N LEU A 456 24.59 17.27 -27.13
CA LEU A 456 25.41 17.27 -25.92
C LEU A 456 26.30 18.51 -25.82
N THR A 457 26.74 19.03 -26.97
CA THR A 457 27.75 20.10 -27.04
C THR A 457 27.20 21.46 -27.46
N SER A 458 25.98 21.53 -28.01
CA SER A 458 25.33 22.82 -28.23
C SER A 458 24.95 23.38 -26.86
N VAL A 459 25.67 24.42 -26.46
CA VAL A 459 25.18 25.30 -25.41
C VAL A 459 24.13 26.17 -26.07
N SER A 460 22.89 26.11 -25.57
CA SER A 460 21.84 27.00 -26.07
C SER A 460 22.28 28.46 -25.90
N GLU A 461 22.47 29.16 -27.01
CA GLU A 461 22.88 30.57 -27.04
C GLU A 461 21.93 31.45 -26.23
N GLU A 462 20.63 31.18 -26.38
CA GLU A 462 19.57 31.90 -25.66
C GLU A 462 19.72 31.72 -24.15
N LEU A 463 19.95 30.48 -23.68
CA LEU A 463 20.12 30.19 -22.25
C LEU A 463 21.44 30.74 -21.69
N LEU A 464 22.53 30.69 -22.45
CA LEU A 464 23.81 31.25 -22.03
C LEU A 464 23.74 32.77 -21.95
N GLN A 465 23.14 33.44 -22.94
CA GLN A 465 22.91 34.88 -22.92
C GLN A 465 22.01 35.28 -21.74
N GLU A 466 20.94 34.54 -21.48
CA GLU A 466 20.06 34.77 -20.32
C GLU A 466 20.87 34.70 -19.01
N LYS A 467 21.74 33.69 -18.85
CA LYS A 467 22.59 33.54 -17.65
C LYS A 467 23.67 34.63 -17.54
N MET A 468 24.25 35.06 -18.66
CA MET A 468 25.19 36.18 -18.70
C MET A 468 24.50 37.50 -18.32
N GLU A 469 23.29 37.74 -18.82
CA GLU A 469 22.47 38.89 -18.43
C GLU A 469 22.05 38.85 -16.96
N GLU A 470 21.64 37.68 -16.45
CA GLU A 470 21.25 37.49 -15.05
C GLU A 470 22.42 37.81 -14.11
N LYS A 471 23.62 37.36 -14.44
CA LYS A 471 24.86 37.65 -13.70
C LYS A 471 25.22 39.15 -13.77
N ASN A 472 25.06 39.78 -14.93
CA ASN A 472 25.29 41.22 -15.11
C ASN A 472 24.22 42.11 -14.43
N ARG A 473 23.03 41.56 -14.17
CA ARG A 473 21.95 42.23 -13.41
C ARG A 473 22.10 42.08 -11.90
N GLN A 474 22.98 41.20 -11.40
CA GLN A 474 23.27 41.16 -9.97
C GLN A 474 23.95 42.49 -9.55
N PRO A 475 23.36 43.25 -8.62
CA PRO A 475 23.91 44.54 -8.25
C PRO A 475 25.30 44.35 -7.64
N ILE A 476 26.29 44.98 -8.26
CA ILE A 476 27.61 45.16 -7.67
C ILE A 476 27.40 45.97 -6.39
N PHE A 477 27.38 45.30 -5.24
CA PHE A 477 27.47 45.98 -3.95
C PHE A 477 28.85 46.64 -3.89
N TYR A 478 28.90 47.92 -4.25
CA TYR A 478 30.07 48.76 -4.02
C TYR A 478 30.31 48.79 -2.51
N ASN A 479 31.30 48.01 -2.05
CA ASN A 479 31.92 48.21 -0.74
C ASN A 479 32.53 49.61 -0.75
N ASN A 480 31.86 50.53 -0.07
CA ASN A 480 32.26 51.93 0.05
C ASN A 480 33.42 52.03 1.04
N PRO A 481 34.66 52.34 0.63
CA PRO A 481 35.78 52.49 1.55
C PRO A 481 35.98 53.98 1.83
N SER A 482 35.29 54.53 2.82
CA SER A 482 35.75 55.73 3.56
C SER A 482 34.73 56.15 4.62
N LEU A 483 35.04 55.82 5.87
CA LEU A 483 34.76 56.70 7.00
C LEU A 483 35.88 56.49 8.02
N SER A 484 37.01 57.14 7.76
CA SER A 484 37.95 57.51 8.82
C SER A 484 37.25 58.53 9.71
N GLN A 485 36.79 58.11 10.88
CA GLN A 485 36.49 59.03 11.98
C GLN A 485 37.72 59.15 12.87
N ASP A 486 38.43 60.26 12.71
CA ASP A 486 39.19 60.89 13.78
C ASP A 486 38.31 61.98 14.43
N GLY A 487 38.21 61.93 15.76
CA GLY A 487 38.16 63.11 16.62
C GLY A 487 36.81 63.74 16.95
N ARG A 488 36.16 63.27 18.02
CA ARG A 488 36.00 63.96 19.33
C ARG A 488 35.08 63.22 20.27
#